data_AF-A0A9C8JCB1-F1
#
_entry.id   AF-A0A9C8JCB1-F1
#
_cell.length_a   1.000
_cell.length_b   1.000
_cell.length_c   1.000
_cell.angle_alpha   90.00
_cell.angle_beta   90.00
_cell.angle_gamma   90.00
#
_symmetry.space_group_name_H-M   'P 1'
#
loop_
_entity.id
_entity.type
_entity.pdbx_description
1 polymer ?
#
loop_
_entity_poly.entity_id
_entity_poly.type
_entity_poly.pdbx_seq_one_letter_code
_entity_poly.pdbx_strand_id
1 'polypeptide(L)'
;MENNILVERFKTVVSGQLATPMLLVALLAMVMLPLPAFMLDMLFTFNIALSLVIVLASIYMKKPLHFAAFPSILLIATLLRLALNVASTRIILLEGHTGAAAAGNVIEAFG
;
A
#
# COMPACT_ATOMS: atom_id res chain seq x y z
N MET A 1 -9.62 36.34 -29.96
CA MET A 1 -8.54 35.48 -30.51
C MET A 1 -7.46 35.14 -29.46
N GLU A 2 -7.71 35.38 -28.15
CA GLU A 2 -6.76 35.15 -27.05
C GLU A 2 -6.80 33.75 -26.40
N ASN A 3 -7.79 32.90 -26.73
CA ASN A 3 -7.96 31.62 -26.04
C ASN A 3 -7.06 30.49 -26.55
N ASN A 4 -6.46 30.63 -27.74
CA ASN A 4 -5.64 29.57 -28.36
C ASN A 4 -4.16 29.63 -27.96
N ILE A 5 -3.67 30.79 -27.51
CA ILE A 5 -2.28 30.99 -27.10
C ILE A 5 -1.95 30.32 -25.75
N LEU A 6 -2.92 30.20 -24.84
CA LEU A 6 -2.71 29.44 -23.58
C LEU A 6 -2.62 27.93 -23.84
N VAL A 7 -3.43 27.42 -24.77
CA VAL A 7 -3.46 26.01 -25.14
C VAL A 7 -2.19 25.60 -25.89
N GLU A 8 -1.66 26.47 -26.76
CA GLU A 8 -0.38 26.23 -27.43
C GLU A 8 0.80 26.20 -26.45
N ARG A 9 0.87 27.13 -25.48
CA ARG A 9 1.91 27.09 -24.43
C ARG A 9 1.83 25.81 -23.59
N PHE A 10 0.63 25.32 -23.31
CA PHE A 10 0.42 24.02 -22.65
C PHE A 10 0.95 22.85 -23.48
N LYS A 11 0.72 22.87 -24.80
CA LYS A 11 1.21 21.83 -25.71
C LYS A 11 2.74 21.83 -25.81
N THR A 12 3.39 23.00 -25.81
CA THR A 12 4.86 23.09 -25.86
C THR A 12 5.53 22.64 -24.56
N VAL A 13 4.89 22.80 -23.40
CA VAL A 13 5.36 22.22 -22.11
C VAL A 13 5.26 20.70 -22.12
N VAL A 14 4.20 20.14 -22.73
CA VAL A 14 4.01 18.69 -22.87
C VAL A 14 4.89 18.06 -23.97
N SER A 15 5.29 18.82 -24.99
CA SER A 15 6.20 18.35 -26.06
C SER A 15 7.66 18.77 -25.88
N GLY A 16 7.96 19.56 -24.84
CA GLY A 16 9.30 19.98 -24.49
C GLY A 16 9.95 18.98 -23.54
N GLN A 17 11.28 18.95 -23.53
CA GLN A 17 12.14 18.07 -22.71
C GLN A 17 11.85 18.09 -21.18
N LEU A 18 10.88 18.91 -20.73
CA LEU A 18 10.35 19.02 -19.37
C LEU A 18 9.18 18.06 -19.06
N ALA A 19 8.53 17.48 -20.06
CA ALA A 19 7.44 16.52 -19.84
C ALA A 19 7.92 15.24 -19.13
N THR A 20 9.08 14.73 -19.54
CA THR A 20 9.71 13.54 -18.95
C THR A 20 10.07 13.73 -17.46
N PRO A 21 10.79 14.79 -17.04
CA PRO A 21 11.08 15.00 -15.63
C PRO A 21 9.82 15.33 -14.81
N MET A 22 8.83 16.02 -15.37
CA MET A 22 7.58 16.30 -14.66
C MET A 22 6.76 15.02 -14.43
N LEU A 23 6.71 14.13 -15.42
CA LEU A 23 6.13 12.78 -15.27
C LEU A 23 6.91 11.97 -14.22
N LEU A 24 8.23 12.04 -14.23
CA LEU A 24 9.08 11.36 -13.24
C LEU A 24 8.82 11.89 -11.82
N VAL A 25 8.73 13.20 -11.64
CA VAL A 25 8.40 13.83 -10.34
C VAL A 25 6.98 13.45 -9.90
N ALA A 26 6.01 13.38 -10.80
CA ALA A 26 4.65 12.91 -10.48
C ALA A 26 4.62 11.43 -10.06
N LEU A 27 5.39 10.56 -10.73
CA LEU A 27 5.55 9.16 -10.35
C LEU A 27 6.26 9.01 -9.00
N LEU A 28 7.31 9.80 -8.75
CA LEU A 28 7.99 9.85 -7.46
C LEU A 28 7.08 10.40 -6.37
N ALA A 29 6.24 11.39 -6.66
CA ALA A 29 5.25 11.93 -5.73
C ALA A 29 4.17 10.89 -5.37
N MET A 30 3.78 10.02 -6.31
CA MET A 30 2.89 8.88 -6.04
C MET A 30 3.57 7.85 -5.13
N VAL A 31 4.86 7.58 -5.32
CA VAL A 31 5.67 6.78 -4.37
C VAL A 31 5.85 7.50 -3.05
N MET A 32 5.76 8.83 -3.02
CA MET A 32 5.88 9.68 -1.83
C MET A 32 4.56 9.80 -1.04
N LEU A 33 3.40 9.51 -1.65
CA LEU A 33 2.10 9.70 -1.01
C LEU A 33 1.98 8.81 0.25
N PRO A 34 2.00 9.40 1.45
CA PRO A 34 1.87 8.65 2.69
C PRO A 34 0.44 8.11 2.79
N LEU A 35 0.31 6.80 2.98
CA LEU A 35 -0.97 6.21 3.34
C LEU A 35 -1.31 6.67 4.76
N PRO A 36 -2.52 7.20 5.01
CA PRO A 36 -2.91 7.61 6.36
C PRO A 36 -2.80 6.43 7.32
N ALA A 37 -2.16 6.65 8.47
CA ALA A 37 -1.88 5.61 9.48
C ALA A 37 -3.12 4.79 9.88
N PHE A 38 -4.31 5.41 9.88
CA PHE A 38 -5.57 4.73 10.14
C PHE A 38 -5.88 3.58 9.16
N MET A 39 -5.59 3.76 7.86
CA MET A 39 -5.82 2.72 6.85
C MET A 39 -4.86 1.54 7.06
N LEU A 40 -3.61 1.84 7.41
CA LEU A 40 -2.58 0.85 7.67
C LEU A 40 -2.94 -0.02 8.87
N ASP A 41 -3.40 0.59 9.98
CA ASP A 41 -3.86 -0.10 11.19
C ASP A 41 -5.04 -1.05 10.90
N MET A 42 -6.01 -0.59 10.11
CA MET A 42 -7.16 -1.41 9.71
C MET A 42 -6.72 -2.63 8.88
N LEU A 43 -5.85 -2.42 7.90
CA LEU A 43 -5.33 -3.49 7.04
C LEU A 43 -4.47 -4.48 7.82
N PHE A 44 -3.63 -4.01 8.76
CA PHE A 44 -2.83 -4.86 9.63
C PHE A 44 -3.71 -5.73 10.53
N THR A 45 -4.70 -5.11 11.19
CA THR A 45 -5.64 -5.82 12.05
C THR A 45 -6.46 -6.84 11.26
N PHE A 46 -6.90 -6.48 10.05
CA PHE A 46 -7.57 -7.40 9.14
C PHE A 46 -6.66 -8.58 8.73
N ASN A 47 -5.38 -8.33 8.43
CA ASN A 47 -4.43 -9.40 8.09
C ASN A 47 -4.27 -10.40 9.25
N ILE A 48 -4.14 -9.91 10.48
CA ILE A 48 -4.01 -10.74 11.68
C ILE A 48 -5.30 -11.57 11.89
N ALA A 49 -6.47 -10.94 11.79
CA ALA A 49 -7.75 -11.62 11.91
C ALA A 49 -7.94 -12.70 10.83
N LEU A 50 -7.66 -12.36 9.56
CA LEU A 50 -7.72 -13.30 8.43
C LEU A 50 -6.76 -14.48 8.65
N SER A 51 -5.55 -14.22 9.14
CA SER A 51 -4.56 -15.25 9.44
C SER A 51 -5.09 -16.23 10.50
N LEU A 52 -5.75 -15.71 11.54
CA LEU A 52 -6.36 -16.52 12.58
C LEU A 52 -7.53 -17.36 12.04
N VAL A 53 -8.37 -16.78 11.17
CA VAL A 53 -9.44 -17.50 10.47
C VAL A 53 -8.88 -18.63 9.62
N ILE A 54 -7.79 -18.41 8.89
CA ILE A 54 -7.13 -19.45 8.08
C ILE A 54 -6.60 -20.57 8.97
N VAL A 55 -5.99 -20.24 10.12
CA VAL A 55 -5.52 -21.23 11.09
C VAL A 55 -6.70 -22.06 11.62
N LEU A 56 -7.78 -21.41 12.06
CA LEU A 56 -8.98 -22.12 12.52
C LEU A 56 -9.57 -22.99 11.41
N ALA A 57 -9.73 -22.44 10.21
CA ALA A 57 -10.22 -23.20 9.06
C ALA A 57 -9.35 -24.43 8.79
N SER A 58 -8.01 -24.31 8.87
CA SER A 58 -7.10 -25.45 8.66
C SER A 58 -7.27 -26.56 9.71
N ILE A 59 -7.59 -26.22 10.96
CA ILE A 59 -7.81 -27.17 12.05
C ILE A 59 -9.14 -27.93 11.89
N TYR A 60 -10.19 -27.25 11.43
CA TYR A 60 -11.53 -27.84 11.30
C TYR A 60 -11.79 -28.53 9.94
N MET A 61 -10.86 -28.41 9.00
CA MET A 61 -10.97 -28.90 7.62
C MET A 61 -10.83 -30.43 7.54
N LYS A 62 -11.94 -31.13 7.29
CA LYS A 62 -11.99 -32.63 7.22
C LYS A 62 -11.94 -33.23 5.81
N LYS A 63 -12.11 -32.44 4.73
CA LYS A 63 -12.18 -32.95 3.34
C LYS A 63 -11.08 -32.37 2.44
N PRO A 64 -10.33 -33.19 1.67
CA PRO A 64 -9.25 -32.74 0.79
C PRO A 64 -9.70 -31.93 -0.44
N LEU A 65 -11.00 -31.74 -0.68
CA LEU A 65 -11.48 -30.90 -1.78
C LEU A 65 -11.21 -29.40 -1.54
N HIS A 66 -11.23 -28.90 -0.30
CA HIS A 66 -10.77 -27.52 -0.04
C HIS A 66 -9.24 -27.40 0.09
N PHE A 67 -8.50 -28.52 0.02
CA PHE A 67 -7.03 -28.50 -0.02
C PHE A 67 -6.51 -27.90 -1.32
N ALA A 68 -7.29 -27.89 -2.41
CA ALA A 68 -6.91 -27.23 -3.66
C ALA A 68 -7.07 -25.70 -3.61
N ALA A 69 -8.05 -25.20 -2.85
CA ALA A 69 -8.26 -23.76 -2.64
C ALA A 69 -7.33 -23.19 -1.57
N PHE A 70 -6.87 -24.04 -0.64
CA PHE A 70 -6.07 -23.63 0.52
C PHE A 70 -4.71 -22.98 0.16
N PRO A 71 -3.89 -23.53 -0.76
CA PRO A 71 -2.65 -22.88 -1.21
C PRO A 71 -2.86 -21.49 -1.81
N SER A 72 -3.94 -21.30 -2.58
CA SER A 72 -4.24 -19.99 -3.19
C SER A 72 -4.64 -18.96 -2.14
N ILE A 73 -5.46 -19.35 -1.15
CA ILE A 73 -5.84 -18.47 -0.04
C ILE A 73 -4.61 -18.11 0.80
N LEU A 74 -3.75 -19.09 1.10
CA LEU A 74 -2.49 -18.84 1.79
C LEU A 74 -1.58 -17.92 0.98
N LEU A 75 -1.43 -18.13 -0.33
CA LEU A 75 -0.62 -17.28 -1.20
C LEU A 75 -1.09 -15.82 -1.13
N ILE A 76 -2.40 -15.58 -1.28
CA ILE A 76 -2.98 -14.23 -1.21
C ILE A 76 -2.76 -13.61 0.18
N ALA A 77 -3.01 -14.37 1.25
CA ALA A 77 -2.79 -13.88 2.61
C ALA A 77 -1.31 -13.53 2.87
N THR A 78 -0.39 -14.31 2.30
CA THR A 78 1.06 -14.08 2.40
C THR A 78 1.49 -12.85 1.60
N LEU A 79 0.95 -12.66 0.39
CA LEU A 79 1.20 -11.46 -0.42
C LEU A 79 0.67 -10.20 0.26
N LEU A 80 -0.54 -10.24 0.83
CA LEU A 80 -1.09 -9.14 1.63
C LEU A 80 -0.16 -8.81 2.81
N ARG A 81 0.34 -9.83 3.50
CA ARG A 81 1.29 -9.65 4.61
C ARG A 81 2.59 -8.98 4.14
N LEU A 82 3.16 -9.42 3.01
CA LEU A 82 4.37 -8.81 2.44
C LEU A 82 4.13 -7.34 2.08
N ALA A 83 3.01 -7.03 1.44
CA ALA A 83 2.67 -5.66 1.05
C ALA A 83 2.51 -4.73 2.27
N LEU A 84 1.85 -5.20 3.33
CA LEU A 84 1.67 -4.43 4.56
C LEU A 84 2.97 -4.20 5.32
N ASN A 85 3.89 -5.18 5.32
CA ASN A 85 5.20 -5.02 5.94
C ASN A 85 6.10 -4.03 5.18
N VAL A 86 6.03 -3.99 3.83
CA VAL A 86 6.76 -3.00 3.04
C VAL A 86 6.15 -1.60 3.22
N ALA A 87 4.82 -1.51 3.27
CA ALA A 87 4.13 -0.25 3.53
C ALA A 87 4.41 0.30 4.92
N SER A 88 4.40 -0.55 5.96
CA SER A 88 4.69 -0.13 7.34
C SER A 88 6.11 0.33 7.51
N THR A 89 7.10 -0.39 6.98
CA THR A 89 8.51 0.03 7.06
C THR A 89 8.75 1.38 6.39
N ARG A 90 8.08 1.67 5.26
CA ARG A 90 8.13 2.99 4.62
C ARG A 90 7.56 4.09 5.52
N ILE A 91 6.38 3.87 6.10
CA ILE A 91 5.72 4.80 7.03
C ILE A 91 6.57 5.01 8.29
N ILE A 92 7.11 3.94 8.88
CA ILE A 92 8.00 4.00 10.05
C ILE A 92 9.28 4.80 9.72
N LEU A 93 9.88 4.63 8.55
CA LEU A 93 11.08 5.37 8.16
C LEU A 93 10.80 6.83 7.79
N LEU A 94 9.61 7.15 7.27
CA LEU A 94 9.25 8.50 6.87
C LEU A 94 8.66 9.31 8.03
N GLU A 95 7.76 8.75 8.83
CA GLU A 95 7.05 9.45 9.90
C GLU A 95 7.53 9.07 11.31
N GLY A 96 8.34 8.02 11.49
CA GLY A 96 8.77 7.55 12.82
C GLY A 96 9.62 8.53 13.62
N HIS A 97 10.21 9.55 12.97
CA HIS A 97 10.92 10.65 13.65
C HIS A 97 9.96 11.60 14.41
N THR A 98 8.66 11.54 14.13
CA THR A 98 7.62 12.30 14.84
C THR A 98 7.01 11.54 16.03
N GLY A 99 7.49 10.31 16.30
CA GLY A 99 7.03 9.42 17.37
C GLY A 99 6.46 8.10 16.84
N ALA A 100 6.57 7.02 17.61
CA ALA A 100 6.07 5.69 17.21
C ALA A 100 4.56 5.69 16.91
N ALA A 101 3.78 6.51 17.63
CA ALA A 101 2.35 6.73 17.40
C ALA A 101 2.02 7.32 16.01
N ALA A 102 2.98 7.95 15.32
CA ALA A 102 2.74 8.53 14.00
C ALA A 102 2.64 7.47 12.90
N ALA A 103 3.23 6.29 13.11
CA ALA A 103 3.19 5.19 12.15
C ALA A 103 1.87 4.39 12.19
N GLY A 104 1.13 4.45 13.30
CA GLY A 104 -0.12 3.72 13.53
C GLY A 104 -0.18 3.12 14.94
N ASN A 105 -1.37 3.09 15.53
CA ASN A 105 -1.60 2.61 16.89
C ASN A 105 -1.35 1.09 17.00
N VAL A 106 -1.65 0.33 15.94
CA VAL A 106 -1.41 -1.11 15.92
C VAL A 106 0.09 -1.37 15.89
N ILE A 107 0.83 -0.62 15.06
CA ILE A 107 2.28 -0.76 14.93
C ILE A 107 2.97 -0.38 16.26
N GLU A 108 2.55 0.72 16.90
CA GLU A 108 3.05 1.13 18.22
C GLU A 108 2.77 0.07 19.31
N ALA A 109 1.59 -0.55 19.32
CA ALA A 109 1.23 -1.56 20.30
C ALA A 109 2.03 -2.87 20.18
N PHE A 110 2.57 -3.17 18.99
CA PHE A 110 3.39 -4.37 18.74
C PHE A 110 4.89 -4.14 18.90
N GLY A 111 5.38 -2.88 18.89
CA GLY A 111 6.72 -2.46 19.33
C GLY A 111 7.90 -3.06 18.58
#